data_AF-A0A8H8UY34-F1
#
_entry.id   AF-A0A8H8UY34-F1
#
_cell.length_a   1.000
_cell.length_b   1.000
_cell.length_c   1.000
_cell.angle_alpha   90.00
_cell.angle_beta   90.00
_cell.angle_gamma   90.00
#
_symmetry.space_group_name_H-M   'P 1'
#
loop_
_entity.id
_entity.type
_entity.pdbx_description
1 polymer ?
#
loop_
_entity_poly.entity_id
_entity_poly.type
_entity_poly.pdbx_seq_one_letter_code
_entity_poly.pdbx_strand_id
1 'polypeptide(L)'
;MVETLEEQNRVILCEKEAVETGLKQTIAERKILAQEVQDLRQRFSVSQQNWSKEREEADIVQQRLKEELETTRKAGQDWEVLAMEESSVRRALEERVSDIEDQYISQKALLEKEISIKAQQAAKISDLQMALKDIQQTRKEELREIVESTQSQIEALVSEKTSLREELSAAEARSNHLSEEIQRMSHLESDVKEKTLLIGKLRHQGVILNEHLTKALRMIKRGDPQDNVDRQLVTNLFISFLGLPRGDQKRFEVLQLIANYLKWTDEDRETAGLSRPGGSGYPGPIPSRNIQSPLTLTHLSDSRDGNNSGENLAELWASFLQQQTETRPDGL
;
A
#
# COMPACT_ATOMS: atom_id res chain seq x y z
N MET A 1 27.45 210.27 15.18
CA MET A 1 26.92 209.74 13.91
C MET A 1 27.86 208.72 13.28
N VAL A 2 29.18 208.93 13.30
CA VAL A 2 30.17 207.91 12.87
C VAL A 2 30.26 206.75 13.88
N GLU A 3 30.47 207.00 15.17
CA GLU A 3 30.52 205.96 16.22
C GLU A 3 29.26 205.07 16.29
N THR A 4 28.07 205.66 16.12
CA THR A 4 26.81 204.92 16.14
C THR A 4 26.65 203.99 14.92
N LEU A 5 27.22 204.37 13.77
CA LEU A 5 27.24 203.54 12.56
C LEU A 5 28.32 202.46 12.64
N GLU A 6 29.45 202.73 13.30
CA GLU A 6 30.50 201.73 13.56
C GLU A 6 30.01 200.65 14.52
N GLU A 7 29.29 201.03 15.58
CA GLU A 7 28.69 200.08 16.53
C GLU A 7 27.59 199.24 15.86
N GLN A 8 26.73 199.86 15.04
CA GLN A 8 25.72 199.12 14.25
C GLN A 8 26.37 198.18 13.24
N ASN A 9 27.44 198.59 12.55
CA ASN A 9 28.20 197.70 11.67
C ASN A 9 28.84 196.54 12.45
N ARG A 10 29.36 196.78 13.66
CA ARG A 10 29.92 195.73 14.51
C ARG A 10 28.87 194.71 14.94
N VAL A 11 27.68 195.16 15.35
CA VAL A 11 26.56 194.28 15.71
C VAL A 11 26.08 193.48 14.49
N ILE A 12 25.92 194.13 13.33
CA ILE A 12 25.54 193.46 12.08
C ILE A 12 26.60 192.45 11.64
N LEU A 13 27.89 192.73 11.84
CA LEU A 13 28.98 191.79 11.57
C LEU A 13 28.91 190.59 12.53
N CYS A 14 28.69 190.80 13.82
CA CYS A 14 28.50 189.72 14.79
C CYS A 14 27.26 188.87 14.48
N GLU A 15 26.13 189.48 14.12
CA GLU A 15 24.91 188.77 13.71
C GLU A 15 25.13 187.99 12.42
N LYS A 16 25.82 188.59 11.44
CA LYS A 16 26.20 187.92 10.20
C LYS A 16 27.10 186.71 10.48
N GLU A 17 28.11 186.84 11.32
CA GLU A 17 28.99 185.72 11.72
C GLU A 17 28.23 184.63 12.49
N ALA A 18 27.28 185.00 13.36
CA ALA A 18 26.41 184.05 14.06
C ALA A 18 25.46 183.30 13.11
N VAL A 19 24.86 184.00 12.15
CA VAL A 19 24.02 183.39 11.11
C VAL A 19 24.85 182.53 10.18
N GLU A 20 26.05 182.96 9.80
CA GLU A 20 26.96 182.18 8.96
C GLU A 20 27.44 180.90 9.66
N THR A 21 27.71 180.95 10.97
CA THR A 21 28.08 179.76 11.75
C THR A 21 26.90 178.81 11.94
N GLY A 22 25.69 179.32 12.23
CA GLY A 22 24.47 178.51 12.28
C GLY A 22 24.11 177.90 10.90
N LEU A 23 24.32 178.64 9.82
CA LEU A 23 24.13 178.14 8.45
C LEU A 23 25.17 177.05 8.12
N LYS A 24 26.43 177.20 8.54
CA LYS A 24 27.45 176.14 8.39
C LYS A 24 27.10 174.89 9.20
N GLN A 25 26.62 175.04 10.43
CA GLN A 25 26.19 173.92 11.28
C GLN A 25 24.99 173.19 10.68
N THR A 26 23.94 173.90 10.27
CA THR A 26 22.76 173.29 9.63
C THR A 26 23.11 172.62 8.30
N ILE A 27 24.05 173.16 7.52
CA ILE A 27 24.57 172.49 6.31
C ILE A 27 25.32 171.20 6.68
N ALA A 28 26.14 171.21 7.72
CA ALA A 28 26.87 170.02 8.19
C ALA A 28 25.90 168.95 8.69
N GLU A 29 24.92 169.31 9.52
CA GLU A 29 23.86 168.41 10.01
C GLU A 29 23.03 167.85 8.85
N ARG A 30 22.62 168.70 7.90
CA ARG A 30 21.89 168.27 6.70
C ARG A 30 22.71 167.27 5.88
N LYS A 31 24.04 167.48 5.77
CA LYS A 31 24.94 166.56 5.07
C LYS A 31 25.02 165.21 5.79
N ILE A 32 25.14 165.21 7.12
CA ILE A 32 25.17 163.99 7.94
C ILE A 32 23.85 163.23 7.80
N LEU A 33 22.71 163.90 7.98
CA LEU A 33 21.38 163.30 7.82
C LEU A 33 21.17 162.75 6.41
N ALA A 34 21.65 163.44 5.38
CA ALA A 34 21.57 162.94 4.00
C ALA A 34 22.40 161.65 3.81
N GLN A 35 23.58 161.56 4.43
CA GLN A 35 24.40 160.36 4.42
C GLN A 35 23.73 159.21 5.18
N GLU A 36 23.18 159.46 6.37
CA GLU A 36 22.47 158.46 7.15
C GLU A 36 21.23 157.93 6.42
N VAL A 37 20.46 158.80 5.76
CA VAL A 37 19.33 158.38 4.93
C VAL A 37 19.79 157.54 3.75
N GLN A 38 20.91 157.88 3.12
CA GLN A 38 21.50 157.09 2.05
C GLN A 38 21.95 155.71 2.54
N ASP A 39 22.62 155.64 3.70
CA ASP A 39 23.07 154.40 4.31
C ASP A 39 21.88 153.51 4.73
N LEU A 40 20.84 154.09 5.32
CA LEU A 40 19.62 153.38 5.67
C LEU A 40 18.91 152.84 4.41
N ARG A 41 18.84 153.63 3.33
CA ARG A 41 18.28 153.16 2.05
C ARG A 41 19.10 152.02 1.46
N GLN A 42 20.43 152.11 1.52
CA GLN A 42 21.30 151.05 1.03
C GLN A 42 21.14 149.77 1.87
N ARG A 43 21.15 149.88 3.21
CA ARG A 43 20.91 148.75 4.12
C ARG A 43 19.54 148.13 3.91
N PHE A 44 18.50 148.96 3.76
CA PHE A 44 17.15 148.49 3.48
C PHE A 44 17.08 147.76 2.13
N SER A 45 17.69 148.33 1.08
CA SER A 45 17.73 147.70 -0.25
C SER A 45 18.47 146.36 -0.22
N VAL A 46 19.61 146.27 0.49
CA VAL A 46 20.36 145.01 0.64
C VAL A 46 19.56 144.00 1.46
N SER A 47 18.93 144.43 2.56
CA SER A 47 18.08 143.56 3.37
C SER A 47 16.89 143.04 2.56
N GLN A 48 16.21 143.90 1.80
CA GLN A 48 15.11 143.49 0.92
C GLN A 48 15.57 142.49 -0.13
N GLN A 49 16.74 142.69 -0.72
CA GLN A 49 17.32 141.74 -1.68
C GLN A 49 17.66 140.41 -1.01
N ASN A 50 18.24 140.42 0.19
CA ASN A 50 18.55 139.21 0.95
C ASN A 50 17.29 138.45 1.33
N TRP A 51 16.25 139.14 1.82
CA TRP A 51 14.95 138.53 2.11
C TRP A 51 14.30 137.91 0.86
N SER A 52 14.41 138.54 -0.31
CA SER A 52 13.93 137.95 -1.58
C SER A 52 14.69 136.67 -1.90
N LYS A 53 16.02 136.70 -1.80
CA LYS A 53 16.88 135.53 -2.07
C LYS A 53 16.59 134.38 -1.10
N GLU A 54 16.53 134.65 0.20
CA GLU A 54 16.22 133.63 1.22
C GLU A 54 14.83 133.02 0.98
N ARG A 55 13.84 133.83 0.56
CA ARG A 55 12.53 133.33 0.19
C ARG A 55 12.57 132.45 -1.06
N GLU A 56 13.27 132.88 -2.11
CA GLU A 56 13.44 132.09 -3.34
C GLU A 56 14.18 130.77 -3.05
N GLU A 57 15.22 130.79 -2.22
CA GLU A 57 15.94 129.60 -1.77
C GLU A 57 15.03 128.66 -0.96
N ALA A 58 14.23 129.20 -0.04
CA ALA A 58 13.25 128.43 0.72
C ALA A 58 12.19 127.79 -0.20
N ASP A 59 11.70 128.51 -1.21
CA ASP A 59 10.75 127.99 -2.19
C ASP A 59 11.36 126.85 -3.02
N ILE A 60 12.62 126.97 -3.45
CA ILE A 60 13.36 125.92 -4.17
C ILE A 60 13.53 124.67 -3.29
N VAL A 61 13.95 124.84 -2.03
CA VAL A 61 14.10 123.71 -1.11
C VAL A 61 12.76 123.04 -0.84
N GLN A 62 11.69 123.82 -0.66
CA GLN A 62 10.34 123.28 -0.48
C GLN A 62 9.89 122.47 -1.69
N GLN A 63 10.16 122.94 -2.91
CA GLN A 63 9.82 122.19 -4.13
C GLN A 63 10.60 120.88 -4.21
N ARG A 64 11.92 120.89 -3.96
CA ARG A 64 12.75 119.68 -3.94
C ARG A 64 12.27 118.66 -2.91
N LEU A 65 11.96 119.10 -1.69
CA LEU A 65 11.44 118.21 -0.65
C LEU A 65 10.08 117.61 -1.02
N LYS A 66 9.23 118.35 -1.73
CA LYS A 66 7.96 117.81 -2.25
C LYS A 66 8.20 116.77 -3.33
N GLU A 67 9.13 117.01 -4.26
CA GLU A 67 9.50 116.04 -5.30
C GLU A 67 10.11 114.77 -4.68
N GLU A 68 11.00 114.91 -3.69
CA GLU A 68 11.56 113.80 -2.92
C GLU A 68 10.48 113.03 -2.13
N LEU A 69 9.51 113.73 -1.55
CA LEU A 69 8.37 113.10 -0.89
C LEU A 69 7.49 112.33 -1.89
N GLU A 70 7.21 112.89 -3.06
CA GLU A 70 6.41 112.22 -4.09
C GLU A 70 7.12 110.99 -4.67
N THR A 71 8.42 111.09 -4.91
CA THR A 71 9.24 109.95 -5.39
C THR A 71 9.33 108.84 -4.36
N THR A 72 9.58 109.16 -3.09
CA THR A 72 9.57 108.17 -2.01
C THR A 72 8.19 107.57 -1.79
N ARG A 73 7.11 108.37 -1.93
CA ARG A 73 5.73 107.87 -1.89
C ARG A 73 5.45 106.88 -3.02
N LYS A 74 5.84 107.21 -4.27
CA LYS A 74 5.68 106.31 -5.43
C LYS A 74 6.47 105.02 -5.24
N ALA A 75 7.73 105.12 -4.83
CA ALA A 75 8.54 103.94 -4.51
C ALA A 75 7.89 103.08 -3.41
N GLY A 76 7.31 103.69 -2.37
CA GLY A 76 6.57 102.98 -1.32
C GLY A 76 5.35 102.21 -1.86
N GLN A 77 4.60 102.81 -2.79
CA GLN A 77 3.47 102.16 -3.46
C GLN A 77 3.94 100.99 -4.35
N ASP A 78 5.04 101.17 -5.09
CA ASP A 78 5.61 100.11 -5.93
C ASP A 78 6.06 98.91 -5.08
N TRP A 79 6.69 99.17 -3.92
CA TRP A 79 7.05 98.10 -2.97
C TRP A 79 5.83 97.39 -2.37
N GLU A 80 4.75 98.12 -2.09
CA GLU A 80 3.50 97.52 -1.61
C GLU A 80 2.91 96.57 -2.65
N VAL A 81 2.86 96.99 -3.92
CA VAL A 81 2.38 96.13 -5.02
C VAL A 81 3.24 94.88 -5.15
N LEU A 82 4.58 95.03 -5.16
CA LEU A 82 5.50 93.89 -5.23
C LEU A 82 5.32 92.92 -4.05
N ALA A 83 5.11 93.45 -2.83
CA ALA A 83 4.87 92.62 -1.65
C ALA A 83 3.52 91.88 -1.73
N MET A 84 2.47 92.52 -2.28
CA MET A 84 1.18 91.88 -2.51
C MET A 84 1.27 90.79 -3.58
N GLU A 85 1.99 91.04 -4.68
CA GLU A 85 2.25 90.07 -5.73
C GLU A 85 3.04 88.88 -5.19
N GLU A 86 4.15 89.12 -4.45
CA GLU A 86 4.93 88.06 -3.81
C GLU A 86 4.06 87.23 -2.86
N SER A 87 3.24 87.89 -2.03
CA SER A 87 2.32 87.21 -1.11
C SER A 87 1.28 86.36 -1.84
N SER A 88 0.82 86.81 -3.01
CA SER A 88 -0.13 86.05 -3.84
C SER A 88 0.51 84.81 -4.47
N VAL A 89 1.73 84.95 -4.98
CA VAL A 89 2.51 83.84 -5.56
C VAL A 89 2.86 82.83 -4.47
N ARG A 90 3.28 83.29 -3.30
CA ARG A 90 3.56 82.42 -2.16
C ARG A 90 2.33 81.60 -1.77
N ARG A 91 1.17 82.24 -1.62
CA ARG A 91 -0.09 81.54 -1.33
C ARG A 91 -0.46 80.50 -2.40
N ALA A 92 -0.30 80.84 -3.68
CA ALA A 92 -0.57 79.90 -4.77
C ALA A 92 0.39 78.69 -4.77
N LEU A 93 1.66 78.90 -4.40
CA LEU A 93 2.63 77.83 -4.25
C LEU A 93 2.32 76.96 -3.02
N GLU A 94 1.92 77.55 -1.90
CA GLU A 94 1.51 76.83 -0.68
C GLU A 94 0.28 75.94 -0.95
N GLU A 95 -0.73 76.47 -1.64
CA GLU A 95 -1.91 75.68 -2.07
C GLU A 95 -1.50 74.50 -2.97
N ARG A 96 -0.63 74.75 -3.96
CA ARG A 96 -0.15 73.69 -4.86
C ARG A 96 0.69 72.64 -4.14
N VAL A 97 1.48 73.02 -3.13
CA VAL A 97 2.22 72.07 -2.28
C VAL A 97 1.24 71.21 -1.49
N SER A 98 0.23 71.81 -0.85
CA SER A 98 -0.82 71.09 -0.14
C SER A 98 -1.54 70.09 -1.04
N ASP A 99 -1.94 70.50 -2.25
CA ASP A 99 -2.60 69.62 -3.22
C ASP A 99 -1.72 68.42 -3.61
N ILE A 100 -0.42 68.64 -3.81
CA ILE A 100 0.53 67.58 -4.17
C ILE A 100 0.75 66.64 -2.98
N GLU A 101 0.80 67.16 -1.75
CA GLU A 101 0.90 66.37 -0.53
C GLU A 101 -0.33 65.47 -0.34
N ASP A 102 -1.54 66.00 -0.55
CA ASP A 102 -2.78 65.23 -0.49
C ASP A 102 -2.84 64.14 -1.59
N GLN A 103 -2.40 64.48 -2.81
CA GLN A 103 -2.26 63.50 -3.89
C GLN A 103 -1.24 62.41 -3.56
N TYR A 104 -0.11 62.78 -2.95
CA TYR A 104 0.91 61.84 -2.53
C TYR A 104 0.39 60.90 -1.43
N ILE A 105 -0.27 61.43 -0.41
CA ILE A 105 -0.85 60.65 0.69
C ILE A 105 -1.92 59.70 0.17
N SER A 106 -2.81 60.17 -0.70
CA SER A 106 -3.85 59.32 -1.30
C SER A 106 -3.27 58.21 -2.18
N GLN A 107 -2.27 58.50 -3.02
CA GLN A 107 -1.59 57.48 -3.81
C GLN A 107 -0.84 56.47 -2.93
N LYS A 108 -0.17 56.93 -1.87
CA LYS A 108 0.51 56.05 -0.92
C LYS A 108 -0.47 55.10 -0.24
N ALA A 109 -1.63 55.60 0.19
CA ALA A 109 -2.68 54.77 0.80
C ALA A 109 -3.24 53.72 -0.19
N LEU A 110 -3.41 54.09 -1.47
CA LEU A 110 -3.81 53.15 -2.52
C LEU A 110 -2.75 52.07 -2.75
N LEU A 111 -1.47 52.45 -2.79
CA LEU A 111 -0.36 51.50 -2.93
C LEU A 111 -0.26 50.54 -1.74
N GLU A 112 -0.38 51.03 -0.51
CA GLU A 112 -0.41 50.19 0.70
C GLU A 112 -1.57 49.21 0.69
N LYS A 113 -2.76 49.65 0.24
CA LYS A 113 -3.91 48.78 0.05
C LYS A 113 -3.65 47.69 -1.00
N GLU A 114 -3.09 48.03 -2.15
CA GLU A 114 -2.74 47.06 -3.19
C GLU A 114 -1.68 46.06 -2.71
N ILE A 115 -0.68 46.51 -1.95
CA ILE A 115 0.32 45.63 -1.34
C ILE A 115 -0.35 44.65 -0.35
N SER A 116 -1.27 45.14 0.49
CA SER A 116 -2.04 44.28 1.40
C SER A 116 -2.89 43.26 0.65
N ILE A 117 -3.56 43.65 -0.43
CA ILE A 117 -4.37 42.74 -1.26
C ILE A 117 -3.47 41.67 -1.89
N LYS A 118 -2.32 42.07 -2.46
CA LYS A 118 -1.34 41.11 -3.03
C LYS A 118 -0.82 40.14 -1.98
N ALA A 119 -0.51 40.61 -0.76
CA ALA A 119 -0.08 39.74 0.33
C ALA A 119 -1.16 38.72 0.73
N GLN A 120 -2.42 39.16 0.84
CA GLN A 120 -3.56 38.26 1.10
C GLN A 120 -3.77 37.25 -0.03
N GLN A 121 -3.63 37.66 -1.29
CA GLN A 121 -3.73 36.76 -2.44
C GLN A 121 -2.57 35.75 -2.46
N ALA A 122 -1.34 36.18 -2.17
CA ALA A 122 -0.19 35.29 -2.08
C ALA A 122 -0.36 34.24 -0.97
N ALA A 123 -0.87 34.65 0.21
CA ALA A 123 -1.22 33.71 1.28
C ALA A 123 -2.27 32.69 0.83
N LYS A 124 -3.37 33.14 0.21
CA LYS A 124 -4.41 32.23 -0.34
C LYS A 124 -3.86 31.28 -1.40
N ILE A 125 -2.96 31.74 -2.28
CA ILE A 125 -2.32 30.88 -3.28
C ILE A 125 -1.44 29.83 -2.59
N SER A 126 -0.67 30.21 -1.56
CA SER A 126 0.12 29.27 -0.76
C SER A 126 -0.77 28.23 -0.08
N ASP A 127 -1.88 28.64 0.53
CA ASP A 127 -2.83 27.74 1.18
C ASP A 127 -3.44 26.75 0.17
N LEU A 128 -3.84 27.23 -1.01
CA LEU A 128 -4.35 26.38 -2.10
C LEU A 128 -3.28 25.42 -2.63
N GLN A 129 -2.02 25.86 -2.72
CA GLN A 129 -0.90 24.99 -3.12
C GLN A 129 -0.64 23.90 -2.08
N MET A 130 -0.72 24.22 -0.79
CA MET A 130 -0.61 23.23 0.29
C MET A 130 -1.77 22.24 0.23
N ALA A 131 -3.02 22.72 0.14
CA ALA A 131 -4.18 21.85 0.02
C ALA A 131 -4.12 20.95 -1.22
N LEU A 132 -3.65 21.47 -2.36
CA LEU A 132 -3.46 20.68 -3.57
C LEU A 132 -2.38 19.60 -3.38
N LYS A 133 -1.25 19.96 -2.75
CA LYS A 133 -0.18 19.00 -2.44
C LYS A 133 -0.68 17.90 -1.52
N ASP A 134 -1.47 18.25 -0.51
CA ASP A 134 -2.05 17.29 0.43
C ASP A 134 -3.03 16.35 -0.30
N ILE A 135 -3.94 16.88 -1.12
CA ILE A 135 -4.85 16.06 -1.95
C ILE A 135 -4.08 15.15 -2.91
N GLN A 136 -2.98 15.63 -3.50
CA GLN A 136 -2.14 14.81 -4.37
C GLN A 136 -1.43 13.71 -3.58
N GLN A 137 -1.00 13.98 -2.35
CA GLN A 137 -0.35 13.01 -1.50
C GLN A 137 -1.34 11.96 -0.99
N THR A 138 -2.54 12.36 -0.56
CA THR A 138 -3.59 11.42 -0.15
C THR A 138 -4.00 10.53 -1.32
N ARG A 139 -4.26 11.09 -2.51
CA ARG A 139 -4.59 10.28 -3.70
C ARG A 139 -3.48 9.30 -4.09
N LYS A 140 -2.20 9.70 -3.96
CA LYS A 140 -1.08 8.79 -4.23
C LYS A 140 -1.06 7.63 -3.23
N GLU A 141 -1.35 7.92 -1.97
CA GLU A 141 -1.40 6.90 -0.94
C GLU A 141 -2.61 5.97 -1.10
N GLU A 142 -3.80 6.52 -1.36
CA GLU A 142 -5.01 5.75 -1.70
C GLU A 142 -4.78 4.86 -2.92
N LEU A 143 -4.14 5.37 -3.98
CA LEU A 143 -3.80 4.56 -5.16
C LEU A 143 -2.81 3.44 -4.84
N ARG A 144 -1.82 3.69 -3.98
CA ARG A 144 -0.88 2.65 -3.53
C ARG A 144 -1.60 1.57 -2.73
N GLU A 145 -2.45 1.97 -1.78
CA GLU A 145 -3.22 1.04 -0.95
C GLU A 145 -4.16 0.18 -1.79
N ILE A 146 -4.85 0.78 -2.78
CA ILE A 146 -5.70 0.01 -3.72
C ILE A 146 -4.85 -0.95 -4.56
N VAL A 147 -3.69 -0.51 -5.06
CA VAL A 147 -2.79 -1.38 -5.83
C VAL A 147 -2.26 -2.53 -4.97
N GLU A 148 -1.85 -2.26 -3.74
CA GLU A 148 -1.38 -3.27 -2.80
C GLU A 148 -2.49 -4.26 -2.41
N SER A 149 -3.69 -3.76 -2.10
CA SER A 149 -4.86 -4.59 -1.83
C SER A 149 -5.22 -5.47 -3.03
N THR A 150 -5.28 -4.90 -4.24
CA THR A 150 -5.62 -5.68 -5.44
C THR A 150 -4.52 -6.69 -5.80
N GLN A 151 -3.25 -6.33 -5.62
CA GLN A 151 -2.13 -7.25 -5.79
C GLN A 151 -2.19 -8.41 -4.79
N SER A 152 -2.48 -8.14 -3.52
CA SER A 152 -2.66 -9.17 -2.49
C SER A 152 -3.84 -10.12 -2.81
N GLN A 153 -4.94 -9.59 -3.34
CA GLN A 153 -6.08 -10.41 -3.79
C GLN A 153 -5.70 -11.27 -5.00
N ILE A 154 -4.94 -10.75 -5.95
CA ILE A 154 -4.43 -11.52 -7.09
C ILE A 154 -3.52 -12.65 -6.60
N GLU A 155 -2.60 -12.38 -5.67
CA GLU A 155 -1.70 -13.39 -5.11
C GLU A 155 -2.47 -14.48 -4.36
N ALA A 156 -3.49 -14.11 -3.58
CA ALA A 156 -4.38 -15.07 -2.92
C ALA A 156 -5.10 -15.97 -3.93
N LEU A 157 -5.73 -15.39 -4.96
CA LEU A 157 -6.43 -16.15 -6.01
C LEU A 157 -5.47 -17.02 -6.83
N VAL A 158 -4.24 -16.56 -7.08
CA VAL A 158 -3.21 -17.37 -7.74
C VAL A 158 -2.84 -18.57 -6.87
N SER A 159 -2.64 -18.37 -5.57
CA SER A 159 -2.32 -19.44 -4.62
C SER A 159 -3.44 -20.50 -4.53
N GLU A 160 -4.70 -20.06 -4.47
CA GLU A 160 -5.87 -20.95 -4.48
C GLU A 160 -5.99 -21.70 -5.81
N LYS A 161 -5.77 -21.01 -6.93
CA LYS A 161 -5.76 -21.66 -8.25
C LYS A 161 -4.64 -22.70 -8.36
N THR A 162 -3.47 -22.46 -7.77
CA THR A 162 -2.39 -23.46 -7.76
C THR A 162 -2.73 -24.67 -6.90
N SER A 163 -3.30 -24.48 -5.70
CA SER A 163 -3.72 -25.61 -4.86
C SER A 163 -4.82 -26.43 -5.52
N LEU A 164 -5.83 -25.78 -6.11
CA LEU A 164 -6.90 -26.47 -6.85
C LEU A 164 -6.36 -27.23 -8.07
N ARG A 165 -5.34 -26.71 -8.76
CA ARG A 165 -4.66 -27.42 -9.85
C ARG A 165 -3.89 -28.64 -9.36
N GLU A 166 -3.20 -28.52 -8.24
CA GLU A 166 -2.51 -29.66 -7.62
C GLU A 166 -3.51 -30.74 -7.20
N GLU A 167 -4.62 -30.35 -6.55
CA GLU A 167 -5.71 -31.25 -6.18
C GLU A 167 -6.35 -31.92 -7.38
N LEU A 168 -6.64 -31.17 -8.45
CA LEU A 168 -7.16 -31.69 -9.71
C LEU A 168 -6.19 -32.70 -10.33
N SER A 169 -4.90 -32.38 -10.40
CA SER A 169 -3.89 -33.30 -10.93
C SER A 169 -3.78 -34.58 -10.09
N ALA A 170 -3.91 -34.48 -8.77
CA ALA A 170 -3.89 -35.62 -7.86
C ALA A 170 -5.16 -36.46 -7.98
N ALA A 171 -6.31 -35.83 -8.25
CA ALA A 171 -7.57 -36.52 -8.52
C ALA A 171 -7.54 -37.23 -9.88
N GLU A 172 -7.01 -36.59 -10.93
CA GLU A 172 -6.78 -37.19 -12.25
C GLU A 172 -5.84 -38.40 -12.15
N ALA A 173 -4.73 -38.28 -11.42
CA ALA A 173 -3.81 -39.39 -11.17
C ALA A 173 -4.49 -40.57 -10.46
N ARG A 174 -5.31 -40.29 -9.43
CA ARG A 174 -6.13 -41.31 -8.74
C ARG A 174 -7.15 -41.96 -9.67
N SER A 175 -7.82 -41.17 -10.50
CA SER A 175 -8.79 -41.67 -11.49
C SER A 175 -8.12 -42.59 -12.51
N ASN A 176 -6.95 -42.20 -13.03
CA ASN A 176 -6.17 -43.02 -13.96
C ASN A 176 -5.75 -44.34 -13.30
N HIS A 177 -5.24 -44.30 -12.07
CA HIS A 177 -4.88 -45.50 -11.31
C HIS A 177 -6.08 -46.44 -11.11
N LEU A 178 -7.23 -45.91 -10.66
CA LEU A 178 -8.45 -46.70 -10.52
C LEU A 178 -8.91 -47.28 -11.86
N SER A 179 -8.77 -46.55 -12.97
CA SER A 179 -9.09 -47.06 -14.30
C SER A 179 -8.20 -48.24 -14.70
N GLU A 180 -6.90 -48.18 -14.37
CA GLU A 180 -5.96 -49.28 -14.61
C GLU A 180 -6.30 -50.50 -13.74
N GLU A 181 -6.66 -50.28 -12.47
CA GLU A 181 -7.11 -51.35 -11.58
C GLU A 181 -8.39 -52.02 -12.08
N ILE A 182 -9.37 -51.23 -12.56
CA ILE A 182 -10.59 -51.77 -13.18
C ILE A 182 -10.25 -52.59 -14.42
N GLN A 183 -9.32 -52.14 -15.27
CA GLN A 183 -8.86 -52.92 -16.42
C GLN A 183 -8.21 -54.24 -15.98
N ARG A 184 -7.34 -54.22 -14.96
CA ARG A 184 -6.74 -55.44 -14.40
C ARG A 184 -7.79 -56.37 -13.81
N MET A 185 -8.76 -55.84 -13.06
CA MET A 185 -9.88 -56.61 -12.52
C MET A 185 -10.71 -57.25 -13.64
N SER A 186 -10.99 -56.52 -14.73
CA SER A 186 -11.74 -57.06 -15.87
C SER A 186 -11.02 -58.25 -16.54
N HIS A 187 -9.69 -58.21 -16.63
CA HIS A 187 -8.88 -59.32 -17.12
C HIS A 187 -8.97 -60.52 -16.16
N LEU A 188 -8.82 -60.29 -14.86
CA LEU A 188 -8.96 -61.33 -13.84
C LEU A 188 -10.36 -61.94 -13.83
N GLU A 189 -11.42 -61.15 -14.03
CA GLU A 189 -12.78 -61.66 -14.18
C GLU A 189 -12.91 -62.58 -15.40
N SER A 190 -12.26 -62.24 -16.53
CA SER A 190 -12.20 -63.13 -17.71
C SER A 190 -11.46 -64.42 -17.39
N ASP A 191 -10.28 -64.34 -16.76
CA ASP A 191 -9.49 -65.51 -16.36
C ASP A 191 -10.27 -66.42 -15.40
N VAL A 192 -11.02 -65.83 -14.46
CA VAL A 192 -11.88 -66.57 -13.53
C VAL A 192 -13.02 -67.26 -14.28
N LYS A 193 -13.66 -66.59 -15.24
CA LYS A 193 -14.71 -67.19 -16.09
C LYS A 193 -14.15 -68.36 -16.91
N GLU A 194 -12.98 -68.19 -17.52
CA GLU A 194 -12.30 -69.25 -18.29
C GLU A 194 -11.92 -70.44 -17.41
N LYS A 195 -11.31 -70.18 -16.23
CA LYS A 195 -11.00 -71.22 -15.25
C LYS A 195 -12.26 -71.91 -14.74
N THR A 196 -13.35 -71.18 -14.52
CA THR A 196 -14.64 -71.76 -14.11
C THR A 196 -15.21 -72.66 -15.21
N LEU A 197 -15.11 -72.27 -16.48
CA LEU A 197 -15.46 -73.11 -17.63
C LEU A 197 -14.57 -74.36 -17.71
N LEU A 198 -13.27 -74.23 -17.47
CA LEU A 198 -12.33 -75.36 -17.44
C LEU A 198 -12.65 -76.33 -16.29
N ILE A 199 -12.96 -75.80 -15.09
CA ILE A 199 -13.42 -76.61 -13.96
C ILE A 199 -14.72 -77.35 -14.34
N GLY A 200 -15.66 -76.69 -15.01
CA GLY A 200 -16.86 -77.34 -15.55
C GLY A 200 -16.53 -78.49 -16.51
N LYS A 201 -15.61 -78.27 -17.45
CA LYS A 201 -15.12 -79.30 -18.39
C LYS A 201 -14.45 -80.46 -17.68
N LEU A 202 -13.52 -80.20 -16.76
CA LEU A 202 -12.80 -81.20 -15.97
C LEU A 202 -13.74 -81.98 -15.05
N ARG A 203 -14.73 -81.31 -14.43
CA ARG A 203 -15.79 -81.99 -13.65
C ARG A 203 -16.59 -82.93 -14.53
N HIS A 204 -17.00 -82.50 -15.72
CA HIS A 204 -17.72 -83.36 -16.66
C HIS A 204 -16.86 -84.55 -17.11
N GLN A 205 -15.59 -84.31 -17.46
CA GLN A 205 -14.63 -85.38 -17.78
C GLN A 205 -14.39 -86.33 -16.60
N GLY A 206 -14.32 -85.82 -15.37
CA GLY A 206 -14.22 -86.62 -14.16
C GLY A 206 -15.44 -87.50 -13.94
N VAL A 207 -16.66 -86.99 -14.20
CA VAL A 207 -17.90 -87.77 -14.18
C VAL A 207 -17.87 -88.86 -15.26
N ILE A 208 -17.51 -88.52 -16.51
CA ILE A 208 -17.38 -89.49 -17.61
C ILE A 208 -16.34 -90.57 -17.29
N LEU A 209 -15.19 -90.18 -16.72
CA LEU A 209 -14.14 -91.13 -16.36
C LEU A 209 -14.60 -92.05 -15.22
N ASN A 210 -15.32 -91.52 -14.23
CA ASN A 210 -15.94 -92.34 -13.19
C ASN A 210 -16.96 -93.32 -13.79
N GLU A 211 -17.72 -92.90 -14.80
CA GLU A 211 -18.62 -93.79 -15.53
C GLU A 211 -17.86 -94.88 -16.30
N HIS A 212 -16.76 -94.53 -16.99
CA HIS A 212 -15.87 -95.49 -17.65
C HIS A 212 -15.23 -96.47 -16.65
N LEU A 213 -14.76 -96.01 -15.50
CA LEU A 213 -14.22 -96.85 -14.42
C LEU A 213 -15.30 -97.80 -13.89
N THR A 214 -16.51 -97.28 -13.65
CA THR A 214 -17.65 -98.08 -13.20
C THR A 214 -18.02 -99.14 -14.24
N LYS A 215 -17.93 -98.82 -15.53
CA LYS A 215 -18.16 -99.74 -16.65
C LYS A 215 -17.04 -100.80 -16.77
N ALA A 216 -15.79 -100.41 -16.58
CA ALA A 216 -14.64 -101.31 -16.57
C ALA A 216 -14.67 -102.28 -15.37
N LEU A 217 -14.98 -101.79 -14.17
CA LEU A 217 -15.21 -102.62 -12.98
C LEU A 217 -16.36 -103.61 -13.18
N ARG A 218 -17.42 -103.19 -13.88
CA ARG A 218 -18.54 -104.07 -14.24
C ARG A 218 -18.16 -105.14 -15.27
N MET A 219 -17.20 -104.87 -16.17
CA MET A 219 -16.69 -105.86 -17.13
C MET A 219 -15.74 -106.87 -16.48
N ILE A 220 -14.87 -106.44 -15.56
CA ILE A 220 -13.98 -107.35 -14.81
C ILE A 220 -14.79 -108.31 -13.95
N LYS A 221 -15.91 -107.86 -13.38
CA LYS A 221 -16.82 -108.72 -12.62
C LYS A 221 -17.59 -109.76 -13.46
N ARG A 222 -17.48 -109.72 -14.80
CA ARG A 222 -18.28 -110.57 -15.71
C ARG A 222 -17.46 -111.58 -16.52
N GLY A 223 -16.15 -111.67 -16.31
CA GLY A 223 -15.29 -112.67 -16.97
C GLY A 223 -14.34 -113.33 -15.98
N ASP A 224 -14.74 -114.48 -15.43
CA ASP A 224 -13.92 -115.32 -14.55
C ASP A 224 -13.71 -116.70 -15.22
N PRO A 225 -12.55 -117.01 -15.81
CA PRO A 225 -12.31 -118.25 -16.57
C PRO A 225 -11.47 -119.30 -15.80
N GLN A 226 -11.70 -119.49 -14.50
CA GLN A 226 -10.94 -120.46 -13.69
C GLN A 226 -11.52 -121.89 -13.63
N ASP A 227 -12.74 -122.15 -14.12
CA ASP A 227 -13.45 -123.39 -13.73
C ASP A 227 -13.45 -124.54 -14.77
N ASN A 228 -13.04 -124.31 -16.02
CA ASN A 228 -13.21 -125.32 -17.10
C ASN A 228 -11.98 -126.19 -17.42
N VAL A 229 -10.79 -125.86 -16.92
CA VAL A 229 -9.55 -126.61 -17.24
C VAL A 229 -9.27 -127.71 -16.20
N ASP A 230 -9.74 -127.54 -14.96
CA ASP A 230 -9.39 -128.42 -13.84
C ASP A 230 -10.10 -129.78 -13.87
N ARG A 231 -11.29 -129.89 -14.48
CA ARG A 231 -12.05 -131.16 -14.48
C ARG A 231 -11.42 -132.25 -15.37
N GLN A 232 -10.77 -131.84 -16.46
CA GLN A 232 -10.23 -132.77 -17.46
C GLN A 232 -8.85 -133.31 -17.07
N LEU A 233 -8.04 -132.48 -16.40
CA LEU A 233 -6.74 -132.88 -15.88
C LEU A 233 -6.88 -133.86 -14.70
N VAL A 234 -7.79 -133.57 -13.76
CA VAL A 234 -8.06 -134.44 -12.59
C VAL A 234 -8.60 -135.81 -13.02
N THR A 235 -9.49 -135.87 -14.00
CA THR A 235 -10.02 -137.15 -14.51
C THR A 235 -8.92 -138.04 -15.09
N ASN A 236 -7.96 -137.46 -15.80
CA ASN A 236 -6.88 -138.22 -16.43
C ASN A 236 -5.86 -138.76 -15.41
N LEU A 237 -5.55 -137.98 -14.36
CA LEU A 237 -4.70 -138.45 -13.26
C LEU A 237 -5.34 -139.62 -12.48
N PHE A 238 -6.66 -139.59 -12.24
CA PHE A 238 -7.36 -140.70 -11.57
C PHE A 238 -7.40 -141.99 -12.40
N ILE A 239 -7.57 -141.90 -13.73
CA ILE A 239 -7.55 -143.07 -14.62
C ILE A 239 -6.15 -143.69 -14.64
N SER A 240 -5.09 -142.86 -14.71
CA SER A 240 -3.70 -143.33 -14.68
C SER A 240 -3.38 -144.07 -13.38
N PHE A 241 -3.91 -143.61 -12.24
CA PHE A 241 -3.72 -144.27 -10.94
C PHE A 241 -4.41 -145.65 -10.85
N LEU A 242 -5.61 -145.80 -11.43
CA LEU A 242 -6.38 -147.06 -11.38
C LEU A 242 -5.81 -148.15 -12.30
N GLY A 243 -5.18 -147.78 -13.41
CA GLY A 243 -4.61 -148.74 -14.39
C GLY A 243 -3.30 -149.42 -13.97
N LEU A 244 -2.63 -148.95 -12.92
CA LEU A 244 -1.32 -149.47 -12.50
C LEU A 244 -1.46 -150.66 -11.52
N PRO A 245 -0.82 -151.82 -11.78
CA PRO A 245 -0.90 -152.99 -10.91
C PRO A 245 -0.30 -152.76 -9.51
N ARG A 246 -0.90 -153.39 -8.49
CA ARG A 246 -0.62 -153.17 -7.06
C ARG A 246 0.78 -153.70 -6.70
N GLY A 247 1.75 -152.78 -6.59
CA GLY A 247 3.15 -153.08 -6.23
C GLY A 247 4.19 -152.20 -6.94
N ASP A 248 3.78 -151.41 -7.93
CA ASP A 248 4.66 -150.54 -8.71
C ASP A 248 4.92 -149.18 -8.02
N GLN A 249 6.19 -148.78 -7.94
CA GLN A 249 6.67 -147.57 -7.28
C GLN A 249 6.13 -146.28 -7.93
N LYS A 250 5.79 -146.33 -9.23
CA LYS A 250 5.19 -145.21 -9.98
C LYS A 250 3.79 -144.83 -9.51
N ARG A 251 3.05 -145.77 -8.92
CA ARG A 251 1.70 -145.51 -8.40
C ARG A 251 1.73 -144.51 -7.24
N PHE A 252 2.80 -144.54 -6.44
CA PHE A 252 3.01 -143.62 -5.32
C PHE A 252 3.34 -142.20 -5.81
N GLU A 253 4.13 -142.07 -6.87
CA GLU A 253 4.45 -140.76 -7.50
C GLU A 253 3.21 -140.09 -8.10
N VAL A 254 2.35 -140.85 -8.78
CA VAL A 254 1.09 -140.31 -9.35
C VAL A 254 0.13 -139.88 -8.23
N LEU A 255 0.05 -140.64 -7.13
CA LEU A 255 -0.77 -140.26 -5.97
C LEU A 255 -0.22 -139.01 -5.26
N GLN A 256 1.12 -138.85 -5.19
CA GLN A 256 1.76 -137.64 -4.69
C GLN A 256 1.47 -136.41 -5.58
N LEU A 257 1.44 -136.59 -6.90
CA LEU A 257 1.06 -135.55 -7.86
C LEU A 257 -0.41 -135.13 -7.72
N ILE A 258 -1.31 -136.09 -7.52
CA ILE A 258 -2.73 -135.81 -7.23
C ILE A 258 -2.86 -135.00 -5.93
N ALA A 259 -2.18 -135.43 -4.86
CA ALA A 259 -2.23 -134.76 -3.56
C ALA A 259 -1.72 -133.30 -3.62
N ASN A 260 -0.64 -133.06 -4.36
CA ASN A 260 -0.09 -131.72 -4.54
C ASN A 260 -0.99 -130.81 -5.39
N TYR A 261 -1.62 -131.34 -6.45
CA TYR A 261 -2.45 -130.54 -7.35
C TYR A 261 -3.83 -130.23 -6.74
N LEU A 262 -4.47 -131.20 -6.08
CA LEU A 262 -5.72 -131.00 -5.34
C LEU A 262 -5.54 -130.34 -3.96
N LYS A 263 -4.29 -130.00 -3.58
CA LYS A 263 -3.95 -129.42 -2.27
C LYS A 263 -4.51 -130.22 -1.09
N TRP A 264 -4.30 -131.52 -1.09
CA TRP A 264 -4.71 -132.38 0.02
C TRP A 264 -4.08 -131.93 1.33
N THR A 265 -4.90 -131.84 2.37
CA THR A 265 -4.43 -131.53 3.72
C THR A 265 -3.69 -132.75 4.30
N ASP A 266 -2.83 -132.54 5.30
CA ASP A 266 -1.99 -133.62 5.81
C ASP A 266 -2.81 -134.82 6.37
N GLU A 267 -4.05 -134.61 6.81
CA GLU A 267 -5.01 -135.68 7.17
C GLU A 267 -5.41 -136.56 5.97
N ASP A 268 -5.65 -135.96 4.80
CA ASP A 268 -6.00 -136.68 3.57
C ASP A 268 -4.80 -137.48 3.02
N ARG A 269 -3.58 -137.00 3.29
CA ARG A 269 -2.34 -137.70 2.91
C ARG A 269 -2.07 -138.91 3.80
N GLU A 270 -2.48 -138.85 5.07
CA GLU A 270 -2.34 -139.93 6.04
C GLU A 270 -3.32 -141.09 5.74
N THR A 271 -4.57 -140.79 5.39
CA THR A 271 -5.56 -141.81 4.98
C THR A 271 -5.22 -142.50 3.66
N ALA A 272 -4.54 -141.81 2.75
CA ALA A 272 -4.06 -142.34 1.48
C ALA A 272 -2.76 -143.18 1.58
N GLY A 273 -2.19 -143.34 2.78
CA GLY A 273 -1.04 -144.21 3.06
C GLY A 273 0.32 -143.64 2.64
N LEU A 274 0.41 -142.32 2.46
CA LEU A 274 1.63 -141.63 2.00
C LEU A 274 2.60 -141.21 3.14
N SER A 275 2.21 -141.32 4.41
CA SER A 275 3.02 -140.90 5.57
C SER A 275 2.86 -141.85 6.79
N ARG A 276 3.94 -142.13 7.53
CA ARG A 276 3.98 -142.93 8.78
C ARG A 276 4.15 -142.02 10.04
N PRO A 277 3.70 -142.45 11.24
CA PRO A 277 3.45 -141.56 12.38
C PRO A 277 4.68 -141.31 13.28
N GLY A 278 4.82 -140.06 13.73
CA GLY A 278 5.53 -139.70 14.98
C GLY A 278 6.86 -138.98 14.82
N GLY A 279 6.86 -137.66 15.06
CA GLY A 279 8.09 -136.89 15.26
C GLY A 279 7.90 -135.37 15.25
N SER A 280 7.63 -134.80 16.44
CA SER A 280 8.05 -133.47 16.95
C SER A 280 8.09 -132.28 15.97
N GLY A 281 7.29 -131.22 16.05
CA GLY A 281 6.72 -130.59 17.24
C GLY A 281 7.80 -129.87 18.06
N TYR A 282 8.05 -128.58 17.81
CA TYR A 282 8.34 -127.51 18.78
C TYR A 282 8.31 -126.14 18.03
N PRO A 283 7.97 -125.03 18.70
CA PRO A 283 6.93 -124.13 18.23
C PRO A 283 7.39 -122.67 18.11
N GLY A 284 6.60 -121.87 17.41
CA GLY A 284 6.66 -120.41 17.43
C GLY A 284 5.27 -119.83 17.15
N PRO A 285 4.57 -119.30 18.16
CA PRO A 285 3.29 -118.64 17.97
C PRO A 285 3.46 -117.13 17.66
N ILE A 286 2.64 -116.66 16.72
CA ILE A 286 1.93 -115.36 16.60
C ILE A 286 1.94 -114.50 17.90
N PRO A 287 1.80 -113.14 17.90
CA PRO A 287 1.00 -112.37 16.92
C PRO A 287 1.38 -110.89 16.65
N SER A 288 0.60 -110.29 15.76
CA SER A 288 0.40 -108.86 15.52
C SER A 288 0.32 -107.99 16.78
N ARG A 289 1.00 -106.84 16.71
CA ARG A 289 0.77 -105.54 17.40
C ARG A 289 1.90 -104.61 16.92
N ASN A 290 1.82 -103.29 16.86
CA ASN A 290 0.86 -102.28 17.25
C ASN A 290 1.29 -101.05 16.43
N ILE A 291 0.37 -100.27 15.88
CA ILE A 291 -0.06 -98.97 16.44
C ILE A 291 1.10 -98.00 16.68
N GLN A 292 1.07 -96.89 15.92
CA GLN A 292 1.14 -95.54 16.48
C GLN A 292 0.48 -94.56 15.50
N SER A 293 -0.80 -94.30 15.71
CA SER A 293 -1.30 -92.92 15.71
C SER A 293 -0.72 -92.23 16.97
N PRO A 294 -0.66 -90.88 17.08
CA PRO A 294 -1.88 -90.18 17.42
C PRO A 294 -2.05 -88.76 16.85
N LEU A 295 -3.32 -88.44 16.63
CA LEU A 295 -3.89 -87.12 16.79
C LEU A 295 -3.82 -86.69 18.26
N THR A 296 -3.43 -85.45 18.52
CA THR A 296 -3.94 -84.56 19.58
C THR A 296 -3.42 -83.17 19.20
N LEU A 297 -4.28 -82.26 18.72
CA LEU A 297 -5.21 -81.42 19.48
C LEU A 297 -4.46 -80.47 20.43
N THR A 298 -4.91 -79.21 20.41
CA THR A 298 -4.52 -78.02 21.19
C THR A 298 -3.29 -77.24 20.74
N HIS A 299 -3.52 -76.20 19.93
CA HIS A 299 -3.38 -74.81 20.39
C HIS A 299 -4.15 -73.87 19.45
N LEU A 300 -5.41 -73.59 19.81
CA LEU A 300 -6.00 -72.29 19.53
C LEU A 300 -5.32 -71.32 20.50
N SER A 301 -4.40 -70.53 19.96
CA SER A 301 -4.07 -69.19 20.46
C SER A 301 -4.47 -68.24 19.35
N ASP A 302 -5.64 -67.64 19.50
CA ASP A 302 -5.80 -66.37 20.21
C ASP A 302 -5.39 -65.22 19.30
N SER A 303 -6.32 -64.98 18.38
CA SER A 303 -6.56 -63.68 17.78
C SER A 303 -6.76 -62.68 18.90
N ARG A 304 -5.73 -61.86 19.09
CA ARG A 304 -5.69 -60.80 20.07
C ARG A 304 -6.83 -59.80 19.83
N ASP A 305 -7.81 -59.91 20.73
CA ASP A 305 -8.67 -58.90 21.32
C ASP A 305 -8.93 -57.62 20.52
N GLY A 306 -10.19 -57.49 20.12
CA GLY A 306 -10.92 -56.26 20.41
C GLY A 306 -11.70 -56.45 21.71
N ASN A 307 -11.50 -55.58 22.70
CA ASN A 307 -12.60 -54.80 23.28
C ASN A 307 -12.09 -53.67 24.19
N ASN A 308 -12.86 -52.57 24.20
CA ASN A 308 -12.81 -51.40 25.08
C ASN A 308 -11.82 -50.27 24.77
N SER A 309 -12.18 -49.47 23.76
CA SER A 309 -12.29 -48.01 23.91
C SER A 309 -13.55 -47.55 23.18
N GLY A 310 -14.70 -47.84 23.79
CA GLY A 310 -16.04 -47.37 23.42
C GLY A 310 -16.33 -45.95 23.94
N GLU A 311 -15.31 -45.10 23.93
CA GLU A 311 -15.35 -43.67 24.18
C GLU A 311 -14.38 -43.15 23.12
N ASN A 312 -14.82 -42.64 21.98
CA ASN A 312 -14.78 -41.19 21.78
C ASN A 312 -15.51 -40.78 20.49
N LEU A 313 -16.43 -41.58 19.93
CA LEU A 313 -17.28 -41.05 18.85
C LEU A 313 -18.36 -40.13 19.45
N ALA A 314 -18.95 -40.54 20.59
CA ALA A 314 -19.87 -39.68 21.33
C ALA A 314 -19.16 -38.44 21.93
N GLU A 315 -17.88 -38.53 22.35
CA GLU A 315 -17.08 -37.37 22.78
C GLU A 315 -16.60 -36.50 21.59
N LEU A 316 -16.28 -37.06 20.42
CA LEU A 316 -16.00 -36.28 19.20
C LEU A 316 -17.25 -35.56 18.67
N TRP A 317 -18.42 -36.17 18.79
CA TRP A 317 -19.69 -35.51 18.47
C TRP A 317 -20.12 -34.52 19.56
N ALA A 318 -19.85 -34.79 20.83
CA ALA A 318 -20.10 -33.86 21.93
C ALA A 318 -19.15 -32.65 21.88
N SER A 319 -17.87 -32.84 21.55
CA SER A 319 -16.90 -31.75 21.35
C SER A 319 -17.20 -30.93 20.09
N PHE A 320 -17.67 -31.57 19.01
CA PHE A 320 -18.15 -30.85 17.82
C PHE A 320 -19.39 -30.00 18.12
N LEU A 321 -20.35 -30.52 18.89
CA LEU A 321 -21.53 -29.76 19.33
C LEU A 321 -21.17 -28.66 20.33
N GLN A 322 -20.26 -28.92 21.27
CA GLN A 322 -19.81 -27.93 22.25
C GLN A 322 -19.02 -26.80 21.59
N GLN A 323 -18.20 -27.10 20.57
CA GLN A 323 -17.50 -26.12 19.75
C GLN A 323 -18.44 -25.29 18.87
N GLN A 324 -19.51 -25.89 18.33
CA GLN A 324 -20.56 -25.16 17.60
C GLN A 324 -21.43 -24.27 18.53
N THR A 325 -21.55 -24.60 19.82
CA THR A 325 -22.22 -23.75 20.81
C THR A 325 -21.34 -22.63 21.38
N GLU A 326 -20.01 -22.80 21.41
CA GLU A 326 -19.05 -21.76 21.87
C GLU A 326 -18.66 -20.77 20.77
N THR A 327 -18.72 -21.14 19.48
CA THR A 327 -18.45 -20.21 18.36
C THR A 327 -19.68 -19.42 17.92
N ARG A 328 -20.56 -19.07 18.87
CA ARG A 328 -21.47 -17.94 18.73
C ARG A 328 -20.98 -16.85 19.66
N PRO A 329 -20.13 -15.91 19.21
CA PRO A 329 -20.04 -14.64 19.89
C PRO A 329 -21.41 -13.99 19.74
N ASP A 330 -22.16 -13.97 20.83
CA ASP A 330 -23.30 -13.09 20.98
C ASP A 330 -22.86 -11.68 20.57
N GLY A 331 -23.51 -11.19 19.52
CA GLY A 331 -23.52 -9.78 19.23
C GLY A 331 -24.14 -9.05 20.42
N LEU A 332 -23.31 -8.21 21.03
CA LEU A 332 -23.67 -6.87 21.47
C LEU A 332 -22.56 -5.92 21.05
#